data_AF-A0A1Z8JQ08-F1
#
_entry.id   AF-A0A1Z8JQ08-F1
#
_cell.length_a   1.000
_cell.length_b   1.000
_cell.length_c   1.000
_cell.angle_alpha   90.00
_cell.angle_beta   90.00
_cell.angle_gamma   90.00
#
_symmetry.space_group_name_H-M   'P 1'
#
loop_
_entity.id
_entity.type
_entity.pdbx_description
1 polymer ?
#
loop_
_entity_poly.entity_id
_entity_poly.type
_entity_poly.pdbx_seq_one_letter_code
_entity_poly.pdbx_strand_id
1 'polypeptide(L)'
;MSDILIENYVQQLNDPETYTDVHAAVIDLVMSVRTISKDQLMVYLQKAILTVLLDSTEDSTIEEELRSSIDSTVKNQYININTLHSVLHSINVKLDVFGMEIAESRDMDTSTEILYSFINKKGTGAIQLSTKYTQNDIQLVKHVVDRIFAPEHVLQSSVTDAEGNILHRITYSVPYMSMIKHLRNGPEQLDDEDMPLMTKLSFDESELFLQDLELYGWLELYNDSIPMGPSPRALDAKI
;
A
#
# COMPACT_ATOMS: atom_id res chain seq x y z
N MET A 1 22.29 -20.19 -19.47
CA MET A 1 21.61 -21.39 -18.89
C MET A 1 20.64 -20.97 -17.80
N SER A 2 20.99 -19.95 -17.01
CA SER A 2 20.10 -19.19 -16.12
C SER A 2 18.74 -18.83 -16.74
N ASP A 3 18.71 -18.34 -17.97
CA ASP A 3 17.46 -17.98 -18.67
C ASP A 3 16.42 -19.11 -18.74
N ILE A 4 16.85 -20.34 -19.05
CA ILE A 4 15.96 -21.51 -19.13
C ILE A 4 15.46 -21.90 -17.74
N LEU A 5 16.32 -21.77 -16.72
CA LEU A 5 15.98 -22.02 -15.33
C LEU A 5 14.91 -21.02 -14.84
N ILE A 6 15.09 -19.74 -15.15
CA ILE A 6 14.13 -18.67 -14.84
C ILE A 6 12.80 -18.91 -15.56
N GLU A 7 12.84 -19.22 -16.86
CA GLU A 7 11.63 -19.48 -17.65
C GLU A 7 10.83 -20.66 -17.09
N ASN A 8 11.49 -21.78 -16.78
CA ASN A 8 10.84 -22.96 -16.20
C ASN A 8 10.21 -22.65 -14.85
N TYR A 9 10.88 -21.89 -13.99
CA TYR A 9 10.35 -21.50 -12.69
C TYR A 9 9.16 -20.55 -12.82
N VAL A 10 9.23 -19.58 -13.73
CA VAL A 10 8.10 -18.68 -14.04
C VAL A 10 6.90 -19.46 -14.58
N GLN A 11 7.12 -20.50 -15.40
CA GLN A 11 6.04 -21.38 -15.86
C GLN A 11 5.36 -22.10 -14.69
N GLN A 12 6.13 -22.57 -13.70
CA GLN A 12 5.56 -23.19 -12.49
C GLN A 12 4.73 -22.20 -11.66
N LEU A 13 5.18 -20.94 -11.54
CA LEU A 13 4.43 -19.89 -10.84
C LEU A 13 3.12 -19.51 -11.53
N ASN A 14 2.98 -19.80 -12.82
CA ASN A 14 1.73 -19.56 -13.55
C ASN A 14 0.69 -20.67 -13.35
N ASP A 15 1.05 -21.76 -12.66
CA ASP A 15 0.08 -22.77 -12.24
C ASP A 15 -0.69 -22.27 -10.99
N PRO A 16 -2.04 -22.16 -11.06
CA PRO A 16 -2.85 -21.63 -9.98
C PRO A 16 -2.84 -22.48 -8.69
N GLU A 17 -2.40 -23.73 -8.74
CA GLU A 17 -2.26 -24.57 -7.53
C GLU A 17 -0.90 -24.40 -6.84
N THR A 18 0.07 -23.77 -7.51
CA THR A 18 1.42 -23.57 -6.98
C THR A 18 1.43 -22.53 -5.87
N TYR A 19 2.10 -22.86 -4.76
CA TYR A 19 2.42 -21.92 -3.70
C TYR A 19 3.85 -22.18 -3.21
N THR A 20 4.67 -21.14 -3.23
CA THR A 20 6.13 -21.20 -3.01
C THR A 20 6.61 -20.06 -2.11
N ASP A 21 7.89 -20.07 -1.77
CA ASP A 21 8.52 -19.00 -0.98
C ASP A 21 8.41 -17.62 -1.64
N VAL A 22 8.30 -17.54 -2.97
CA VAL A 22 8.01 -16.28 -3.68
C VAL A 22 6.64 -15.72 -3.29
N HIS A 23 5.63 -16.58 -3.11
CA HIS A 23 4.29 -16.15 -2.71
C HIS A 23 4.31 -15.61 -1.28
N ALA A 24 5.02 -16.30 -0.37
CA ALA A 24 5.22 -15.83 1.00
C ALA A 24 5.96 -14.48 1.04
N ALA A 25 7.05 -14.33 0.28
CA ALA A 25 7.81 -13.08 0.20
C ALA A 25 6.97 -11.91 -0.33
N VAL A 26 6.10 -12.14 -1.32
CA VAL A 26 5.18 -11.10 -1.82
C VAL A 26 4.16 -10.71 -0.75
N ILE A 27 3.59 -11.66 -0.01
CA ILE A 27 2.70 -11.34 1.12
C ILE A 27 3.43 -10.53 2.17
N ASP A 28 4.62 -10.98 2.60
CA ASP A 28 5.42 -10.32 3.64
C ASP A 28 5.74 -8.88 3.25
N LEU A 29 6.10 -8.64 1.99
CA LEU A 29 6.31 -7.29 1.48
C LEU A 29 5.02 -6.46 1.57
N VAL A 30 3.93 -6.91 0.93
CA VAL A 30 2.71 -6.10 0.83
C VAL A 30 2.11 -5.85 2.21
N MET A 31 2.20 -6.79 3.14
CA MET A 31 1.82 -6.58 4.54
C MET A 31 2.70 -5.54 5.24
N SER A 32 4.00 -5.50 4.93
CA SER A 32 4.95 -4.57 5.54
C SER A 32 4.80 -3.14 5.02
N VAL A 33 4.61 -2.96 3.71
CA VAL A 33 4.52 -1.64 3.07
C VAL A 33 3.08 -1.14 2.92
N ARG A 34 2.09 -2.01 3.21
CA ARG A 34 0.63 -1.83 3.07
C ARG A 34 0.12 -1.59 1.65
N THR A 35 0.74 -0.66 0.95
CA THR A 35 0.42 -0.28 -0.43
C THR A 35 1.70 -0.20 -1.24
N ILE A 36 1.68 -0.77 -2.45
CA ILE A 36 2.83 -0.78 -3.36
C ILE A 36 2.38 -0.54 -4.80
N SER A 37 3.17 0.22 -5.56
CA SER A 37 2.86 0.41 -6.99
C SER A 37 3.15 -0.85 -7.79
N LYS A 38 2.43 -1.03 -8.90
CA LYS A 38 2.63 -2.16 -9.82
C LYS A 38 4.09 -2.30 -10.26
N ASP A 39 4.75 -1.21 -10.63
CA ASP A 39 6.13 -1.28 -11.11
C ASP A 39 7.11 -1.68 -10.00
N GLN A 40 6.92 -1.19 -8.78
CA GLN A 40 7.73 -1.60 -7.63
C GLN A 40 7.49 -3.07 -7.26
N LEU A 41 6.23 -3.51 -7.27
CA LEU A 41 5.88 -4.90 -6.99
C LEU A 41 6.44 -5.86 -8.04
N MET A 42 6.43 -5.47 -9.32
CA MET A 42 7.06 -6.23 -10.40
C MET A 42 8.57 -6.37 -10.21
N VAL A 43 9.26 -5.29 -9.82
CA VAL A 43 10.71 -5.32 -9.53
C VAL A 43 10.99 -6.23 -8.33
N TYR A 44 10.17 -6.15 -7.28
CA TYR A 44 10.34 -7.02 -6.13
C TYR A 44 10.09 -8.49 -6.47
N LEU A 45 9.03 -8.79 -7.22
CA LEU A 45 8.73 -10.15 -7.67
C LEU A 45 9.91 -10.74 -8.44
N GLN A 46 10.54 -9.95 -9.32
CA GLN A 46 11.76 -10.35 -10.01
C GLN A 46 12.88 -10.70 -9.04
N LYS A 47 13.15 -9.84 -8.06
CA LYS A 47 14.19 -10.09 -7.06
C LYS A 47 13.89 -11.35 -6.24
N ALA A 48 12.65 -11.53 -5.78
CA ALA A 48 12.23 -12.70 -5.02
C ALA A 48 12.43 -14.00 -5.80
N ILE A 49 12.04 -14.03 -7.08
CA ILE A 49 12.25 -15.19 -7.96
C ILE A 49 13.74 -15.50 -8.10
N LEU A 50 14.55 -14.50 -8.41
CA LEU A 50 15.99 -14.68 -8.61
C LEU A 50 16.69 -15.12 -7.32
N THR A 51 16.29 -14.60 -6.16
CA THR A 51 16.83 -15.01 -4.85
C THR A 51 16.48 -16.47 -4.55
N VAL A 52 15.24 -16.90 -4.76
CA VAL A 52 14.86 -18.31 -4.55
C VAL A 52 15.62 -19.24 -5.49
N LEU A 53 15.80 -18.84 -6.76
CA LEU A 53 16.59 -19.61 -7.71
C LEU A 53 18.07 -19.68 -7.31
N LEU A 54 18.65 -18.56 -6.84
CA LEU A 54 20.01 -18.49 -6.33
C LEU A 54 20.22 -19.44 -5.15
N ASP A 55 19.30 -19.45 -4.19
CA ASP A 55 19.38 -20.30 -3.00
C ASP A 55 19.24 -21.80 -3.34
N SER A 56 18.60 -22.13 -4.47
CA SER A 56 18.42 -23.49 -4.95
C SER A 56 19.51 -23.98 -5.93
N THR A 57 20.41 -23.09 -6.37
CA THR A 57 21.42 -23.40 -7.40
C THR A 57 22.74 -23.83 -6.76
N GLU A 58 23.26 -24.99 -7.17
CA GLU A 58 24.61 -25.45 -6.79
C GLU A 58 25.67 -25.17 -7.86
N ASP A 59 25.28 -24.67 -9.02
CA ASP A 59 26.19 -24.34 -10.13
C ASP A 59 26.77 -22.93 -9.96
N SER A 60 28.08 -22.83 -9.72
CA SER A 60 28.78 -21.57 -9.49
C SER A 60 28.69 -20.58 -10.66
N THR A 61 28.60 -21.08 -11.90
CA THR A 61 28.49 -20.21 -13.08
C THR A 61 27.10 -19.58 -13.18
N ILE A 62 26.05 -20.36 -12.88
CA ILE A 62 24.67 -19.88 -12.86
C ILE A 62 24.45 -18.95 -11.65
N GLU A 63 25.05 -19.26 -10.51
CA GLU A 63 25.02 -18.40 -9.32
C GLU A 63 25.56 -16.99 -9.61
N GLU A 64 26.72 -16.87 -10.26
CA GLU A 64 27.29 -15.55 -10.63
C GLU A 64 26.36 -14.78 -11.59
N GLU A 65 25.77 -15.47 -12.57
CA GLU A 65 24.79 -14.88 -13.51
C GLU A 65 23.53 -14.37 -12.78
N LEU A 66 23.00 -15.15 -11.83
CA LEU A 66 21.82 -14.79 -11.04
C LEU A 66 22.10 -13.60 -10.11
N ARG A 67 23.25 -13.59 -9.42
CA ARG A 67 23.67 -12.47 -8.56
C ARG A 67 23.77 -11.17 -9.36
N SER A 68 24.41 -11.21 -10.52
CA SER A 68 24.49 -10.05 -11.42
C SER A 68 23.11 -9.57 -11.88
N SER A 69 22.14 -10.47 -12.03
CA SER A 69 20.78 -10.14 -12.47
C SER A 69 19.92 -9.52 -11.37
N ILE A 70 20.13 -9.93 -10.11
CA ILE A 70 19.45 -9.39 -8.91
C ILE A 70 19.80 -7.91 -8.70
N ASP A 71 21.08 -7.57 -8.90
CA ASP A 71 21.59 -6.20 -8.73
C ASP A 71 21.21 -5.28 -9.90
N SER A 72 20.74 -5.86 -11.02
CA SER A 72 20.25 -5.08 -12.15
C SER A 72 18.85 -4.52 -11.88
N THR A 73 18.65 -3.25 -12.21
CA THR A 73 17.31 -2.63 -12.27
C THR A 73 16.59 -2.93 -13.58
N VAL A 74 17.22 -3.71 -14.47
CA VAL A 74 16.67 -4.03 -15.79
C VAL A 74 15.57 -5.08 -15.62
N LYS A 75 14.38 -4.79 -16.17
CA LYS A 75 13.26 -5.71 -16.20
C LYS A 75 13.68 -7.01 -16.90
N ASN A 76 13.55 -8.14 -16.21
CA ASN A 76 13.77 -9.45 -16.79
C ASN A 76 12.63 -9.76 -17.80
N GLN A 77 12.99 -10.12 -19.02
CA GLN A 77 12.03 -10.34 -20.12
C GLN A 77 11.03 -11.46 -19.86
N TYR A 78 11.37 -12.43 -19.00
CA TYR A 78 10.51 -13.58 -18.68
C TYR A 78 9.43 -13.23 -17.65
N ILE A 79 9.67 -12.20 -16.82
CA ILE A 79 8.78 -11.82 -15.71
C ILE A 79 7.89 -10.69 -16.18
N ASN A 80 6.64 -11.03 -16.48
CA ASN A 80 5.66 -10.10 -17.03
C ASN A 80 4.43 -9.97 -16.13
N ILE A 81 3.51 -9.10 -16.53
CA ILE A 81 2.30 -8.80 -15.76
C ILE A 81 1.42 -10.03 -15.50
N ASN A 82 1.41 -11.01 -16.41
CA ASN A 82 0.64 -12.23 -16.21
C ASN A 82 1.24 -13.07 -15.08
N THR A 83 2.56 -13.13 -14.95
CA THR A 83 3.23 -13.79 -13.82
C THR A 83 2.80 -13.16 -12.50
N LEU A 84 2.76 -11.83 -12.43
CA LEU A 84 2.29 -11.12 -11.23
C LEU A 84 0.82 -11.47 -10.93
N HIS A 85 -0.05 -11.44 -11.94
CA HIS A 85 -1.45 -11.78 -11.76
C HIS A 85 -1.64 -13.22 -11.27
N SER A 86 -0.89 -14.19 -11.81
CA SER A 86 -0.93 -15.59 -11.36
C SER A 86 -0.52 -15.71 -9.88
N VAL A 87 0.60 -15.10 -9.50
CA VAL A 87 1.10 -15.12 -8.11
C VAL A 87 0.08 -14.48 -7.16
N LEU A 88 -0.47 -13.30 -7.52
CA LEU A 88 -1.49 -12.63 -6.70
C LEU A 88 -2.78 -13.44 -6.61
N HIS A 89 -3.18 -14.12 -7.68
CA HIS A 89 -4.34 -15.00 -7.68
C HIS A 89 -4.14 -16.17 -6.71
N SER A 90 -3.01 -16.89 -6.81
CA SER A 90 -2.68 -18.00 -5.92
C SER A 90 -2.63 -17.56 -4.45
N ILE A 91 -2.07 -16.37 -4.17
CA ILE A 91 -2.11 -15.76 -2.83
C ILE A 91 -3.55 -15.52 -2.37
N ASN A 92 -4.36 -14.83 -3.18
CA ASN A 92 -5.72 -14.45 -2.81
C ASN A 92 -6.63 -15.67 -2.59
N VAL A 93 -6.44 -16.77 -3.32
CA VAL A 93 -7.14 -18.04 -3.06
C VAL A 93 -6.86 -18.56 -1.65
N LYS A 94 -5.62 -18.42 -1.15
CA LYS A 94 -5.27 -18.83 0.23
C LYS A 94 -5.78 -17.83 1.27
N LEU A 95 -5.73 -16.53 0.98
CA LEU A 95 -6.16 -15.48 1.89
C LEU A 95 -7.69 -15.40 2.07
N ASP A 96 -8.47 -15.83 1.09
CA ASP A 96 -9.93 -15.71 1.10
C ASP A 96 -10.57 -16.42 2.31
N VAL A 97 -9.99 -17.55 2.76
CA VAL A 97 -10.44 -18.28 3.97
C VAL A 97 -10.38 -17.41 5.23
N PHE A 98 -9.44 -16.46 5.28
CA PHE A 98 -9.29 -15.52 6.37
C PHE A 98 -10.15 -14.25 6.19
N GLY A 99 -10.73 -14.08 5.00
CA GLY A 99 -11.42 -12.85 4.59
C GLY A 99 -10.43 -11.71 4.32
N MET A 100 -9.26 -12.03 3.78
CA MET A 100 -8.23 -11.05 3.40
C MET A 100 -7.94 -11.17 1.90
N GLU A 101 -7.41 -10.11 1.29
CA GLU A 101 -6.94 -10.13 -0.10
C GLU A 101 -5.89 -9.05 -0.35
N ILE A 102 -5.05 -9.25 -1.36
CA ILE A 102 -4.29 -8.18 -1.99
C ILE A 102 -5.16 -7.63 -3.11
N ALA A 103 -5.70 -6.43 -2.91
CA ALA A 103 -6.59 -5.77 -3.83
C ALA A 103 -5.83 -4.83 -4.77
N GLU A 104 -6.24 -4.82 -6.05
CA GLU A 104 -5.81 -3.83 -7.02
C GLU A 104 -6.70 -2.59 -6.91
N SER A 105 -6.08 -1.41 -6.85
CA SER A 105 -6.75 -0.12 -6.91
C SER A 105 -6.03 0.82 -7.87
N ARG A 106 -6.68 1.93 -8.20
CA ARG A 106 -6.08 3.02 -8.98
C ARG A 106 -5.91 4.24 -8.10
N ASP A 107 -4.78 4.88 -8.24
CA ASP A 107 -4.51 6.16 -7.63
C ASP A 107 -5.56 7.20 -8.08
N MET A 108 -6.16 7.91 -7.13
CA MET A 108 -7.24 8.87 -7.42
C MET A 108 -6.76 10.17 -8.06
N ASP A 109 -5.48 10.50 -7.92
CA ASP A 109 -4.89 11.75 -8.37
C ASP A 109 -4.34 11.66 -9.79
N THR A 110 -3.81 10.51 -10.16
CA THR A 110 -3.25 10.23 -11.49
C THR A 110 -4.19 9.39 -12.35
N SER A 111 -5.06 8.56 -11.76
CA SER A 111 -5.96 7.58 -12.41
C SER A 111 -5.27 6.49 -13.27
N THR A 112 -3.96 6.62 -13.49
CA THR A 112 -3.15 5.78 -14.36
C THR A 112 -2.26 4.82 -13.58
N GLU A 113 -1.86 5.18 -12.36
CA GLU A 113 -1.04 4.33 -11.51
C GLU A 113 -1.89 3.23 -10.85
N ILE A 114 -1.40 2.00 -10.94
CA ILE A 114 -2.02 0.81 -10.34
C ILE A 114 -1.29 0.51 -9.04
N LEU A 115 -2.07 0.35 -7.97
CA LEU A 115 -1.59 0.10 -6.62
C LEU A 115 -2.15 -1.23 -6.12
N TYR A 116 -1.35 -1.93 -5.33
CA TYR A 116 -1.74 -3.17 -4.68
C TYR A 116 -1.70 -2.98 -3.17
N SER A 117 -2.80 -3.32 -2.50
CA SER A 117 -2.94 -3.14 -1.05
C SER A 117 -3.41 -4.41 -0.35
N PHE A 118 -2.83 -4.74 0.79
CA PHE A 118 -3.33 -5.84 1.63
C PHE A 118 -4.54 -5.37 2.45
N ILE A 119 -5.71 -5.96 2.20
CA ILE A 119 -6.97 -5.52 2.79
C ILE A 119 -7.72 -6.64 3.51
N ASN A 120 -8.50 -6.24 4.50
CA ASN A 120 -9.45 -7.10 5.20
C ASN A 120 -10.86 -6.89 4.62
N LYS A 121 -11.46 -7.95 4.08
CA LYS A 121 -12.78 -7.94 3.43
C LYS A 121 -13.94 -7.88 4.44
N LYS A 122 -13.69 -8.18 5.72
CA LYS A 122 -14.74 -8.22 6.75
C LYS A 122 -15.06 -6.79 7.19
N GLY A 123 -16.17 -6.23 6.69
CA GLY A 123 -16.57 -4.82 6.91
C GLY A 123 -17.00 -4.42 8.33
N THR A 124 -16.71 -5.18 9.40
CA THR A 124 -17.10 -4.82 10.77
C THR A 124 -15.93 -5.02 11.74
N GLY A 125 -15.53 -3.95 12.44
CA GLY A 125 -14.41 -3.95 13.39
C GLY A 125 -12.99 -4.04 12.79
N ALA A 126 -12.86 -4.19 11.47
CA ALA A 126 -11.62 -4.60 10.80
C ALA A 126 -10.42 -3.64 10.90
N ILE A 127 -10.61 -2.36 11.25
CA ILE A 127 -9.47 -1.49 11.57
C ILE A 127 -8.64 -2.12 12.70
N GLN A 128 -9.25 -2.84 13.66
CA GLN A 128 -8.50 -3.51 14.72
C GLN A 128 -7.69 -4.73 14.25
N LEU A 129 -8.15 -5.43 13.20
CA LEU A 129 -7.53 -6.69 12.76
C LEU A 129 -6.39 -6.48 11.75
N SER A 130 -6.40 -5.34 11.03
CA SER A 130 -5.38 -5.03 10.02
C SER A 130 -4.41 -3.92 10.44
N THR A 131 -4.49 -3.44 11.69
CA THR A 131 -3.69 -2.29 12.12
C THR A 131 -3.10 -2.48 13.50
N LYS A 132 -1.95 -1.85 13.73
CA LYS A 132 -1.22 -1.87 15.02
C LYS A 132 -1.84 -0.96 16.10
N TYR A 133 -2.92 -0.27 15.79
CA TYR A 133 -3.48 0.80 16.61
C TYR A 133 -4.36 0.25 17.73
N THR A 134 -4.24 0.85 18.92
CA THR A 134 -5.15 0.54 20.04
C THR A 134 -6.56 1.03 19.74
N GLN A 135 -7.57 0.62 20.52
CA GLN A 135 -8.93 1.12 20.33
C GLN A 135 -9.02 2.64 20.42
N ASN A 136 -8.21 3.26 21.30
CA ASN A 136 -8.11 4.70 21.46
C ASN A 136 -7.52 5.36 20.21
N ASP A 137 -6.41 4.79 19.70
CA ASP A 137 -5.78 5.28 18.47
C ASP A 137 -6.72 5.16 17.28
N ILE A 138 -7.51 4.09 17.20
CA ILE A 138 -8.50 3.90 16.12
C ILE A 138 -9.58 5.00 16.16
N GLN A 139 -9.99 5.45 17.34
CA GLN A 139 -10.90 6.60 17.44
C GLN A 139 -10.23 7.89 16.96
N LEU A 140 -8.93 8.08 17.21
CA LEU A 140 -8.18 9.21 16.63
C LEU A 140 -8.07 9.09 15.11
N VAL A 141 -7.81 7.89 14.57
CA VAL A 141 -7.78 7.67 13.12
C VAL A 141 -9.13 8.05 12.51
N LYS A 142 -10.24 7.60 13.10
CA LYS A 142 -11.59 7.98 12.65
C LYS A 142 -11.78 9.49 12.71
N HIS A 143 -11.40 10.13 13.82
CA HIS A 143 -11.51 11.58 14.01
C HIS A 143 -10.73 12.38 12.96
N VAL A 144 -9.58 11.87 12.53
CA VAL A 144 -8.77 12.44 11.43
C VAL A 144 -9.46 12.23 10.08
N VAL A 145 -9.94 11.02 9.80
CA VAL A 145 -10.64 10.67 8.54
C VAL A 145 -11.89 11.52 8.39
N ASP A 146 -12.72 11.61 9.42
CA ASP A 146 -13.95 12.41 9.43
C ASP A 146 -13.65 13.88 9.16
N ARG A 147 -12.50 14.38 9.64
CA ARG A 147 -12.06 15.75 9.36
C ARG A 147 -11.68 15.95 7.91
N ILE A 148 -11.01 14.98 7.27
CA ILE A 148 -10.62 15.05 5.86
C ILE A 148 -11.85 15.06 4.96
N PHE A 149 -12.86 14.25 5.28
CA PHE A 149 -14.09 14.15 4.51
C PHE A 149 -15.16 15.18 4.90
N ALA A 150 -14.87 16.11 5.81
CA ALA A 150 -15.82 17.13 6.21
C ALA A 150 -16.14 18.06 5.01
N PRO A 151 -17.40 18.52 4.86
CA PRO A 151 -17.86 19.26 3.68
C PRO A 151 -17.02 20.49 3.32
N GLU A 152 -16.44 21.16 4.32
CA GLU A 152 -15.60 22.34 4.12
C GLU A 152 -14.22 22.06 3.50
N HIS A 153 -13.76 20.80 3.49
CA HIS A 153 -12.47 20.38 2.93
C HIS A 153 -12.60 19.67 1.58
N VAL A 154 -13.80 19.65 1.01
CA VAL A 154 -14.08 19.10 -0.32
C VAL A 154 -13.73 20.15 -1.38
N LEU A 155 -12.69 19.88 -2.15
CA LEU A 155 -12.25 20.71 -3.26
C LEU A 155 -12.71 20.09 -4.58
N GLN A 156 -13.52 20.84 -5.34
CA GLN A 156 -13.95 20.41 -6.67
C GLN A 156 -13.23 21.24 -7.73
N SER A 157 -12.58 20.56 -8.67
CA SER A 157 -11.91 21.17 -9.81
C SER A 157 -12.30 20.46 -11.10
N SER A 158 -12.13 21.13 -12.23
CA SER A 158 -12.36 20.53 -13.55
C SER A 158 -11.20 20.88 -14.47
N VAL A 159 -10.66 19.87 -15.16
CA VAL A 159 -9.60 20.02 -16.16
C VAL A 159 -10.14 19.51 -17.49
N THR A 160 -9.87 20.23 -18.57
CA THR A 160 -10.16 19.74 -19.93
C THR A 160 -8.95 18.98 -20.46
N ASP A 161 -9.14 17.74 -20.91
CA ASP A 161 -8.08 16.97 -21.55
C ASP A 161 -7.74 17.50 -22.97
N ALA A 162 -6.74 16.90 -23.61
CA ALA A 162 -6.30 17.29 -24.94
C ALA A 162 -7.37 17.02 -26.03
N GLU A 163 -8.29 16.10 -25.74
CA GLU A 163 -9.40 15.65 -26.57
C GLU A 163 -10.68 16.50 -26.37
N GLY A 164 -10.68 17.44 -25.41
CA GLY A 164 -11.79 18.34 -25.13
C GLY A 164 -12.82 17.82 -24.12
N ASN A 165 -12.57 16.69 -23.45
CA ASN A 165 -13.43 16.17 -22.40
C ASN A 165 -13.17 16.89 -21.07
N ILE A 166 -14.23 17.18 -20.34
CA ILE A 166 -14.16 17.77 -19.00
C ILE A 166 -13.98 16.65 -17.97
N LEU A 167 -12.82 16.59 -17.34
CA LEU A 167 -12.52 15.72 -16.22
C LEU A 167 -12.81 16.45 -14.91
N HIS A 168 -13.83 16.01 -14.19
CA HIS A 168 -14.14 16.51 -12.84
C HIS A 168 -13.27 15.78 -11.82
N ARG A 169 -12.55 16.54 -10.99
CA ARG A 169 -11.71 16.01 -9.91
C ARG A 169 -12.19 16.55 -8.57
N ILE A 170 -12.48 15.64 -7.65
CA ILE A 170 -12.82 15.93 -6.26
C ILE A 170 -11.61 15.52 -5.41
N THR A 171 -11.04 16.46 -4.67
CA THR A 171 -9.96 16.19 -3.71
C THR A 171 -10.42 16.56 -2.30
N TYR A 172 -9.85 15.89 -1.30
CA TYR A 172 -10.10 16.13 0.11
C TYR A 172 -8.76 16.41 0.78
N SER A 173 -8.58 17.58 1.37
CA SER A 173 -7.35 17.89 2.09
C SER A 173 -7.57 18.92 3.20
N VAL A 174 -6.86 18.72 4.31
CA VAL A 174 -6.97 19.60 5.49
C VAL A 174 -5.63 20.28 5.72
N PRO A 175 -5.57 21.61 5.91
CA PRO A 175 -4.32 22.27 6.29
C PRO A 175 -3.70 21.67 7.56
N TYR A 176 -2.39 21.46 7.58
CA TYR A 176 -1.64 20.78 8.64
C TYR A 176 -1.97 21.33 10.03
N MET A 177 -1.88 22.66 10.20
CA MET A 177 -2.18 23.33 11.46
C MET A 177 -3.66 23.25 11.85
N SER A 178 -4.58 23.07 10.90
CA SER A 178 -6.00 22.84 11.16
C SER A 178 -6.21 21.42 11.70
N MET A 179 -5.53 20.43 11.12
CA MET A 179 -5.58 19.04 11.58
C MET A 179 -4.96 18.89 12.97
N ILE A 180 -3.82 19.51 13.24
CA ILE A 180 -3.20 19.51 14.58
C ILE A 180 -4.18 20.07 15.62
N LYS A 181 -4.84 21.20 15.33
CA LYS A 181 -5.83 21.77 16.25
C LYS A 181 -7.01 20.82 16.47
N HIS A 182 -7.48 20.15 15.42
CA HIS A 182 -8.59 19.21 15.46
C HIS A 182 -8.27 17.97 16.32
N LEU A 183 -7.08 17.40 16.16
CA LEU A 183 -6.58 16.27 16.97
C LEU A 183 -6.44 16.64 18.45
N ARG A 184 -5.87 17.81 18.74
CA ARG A 184 -5.70 18.29 20.12
C ARG A 184 -7.02 18.49 20.85
N ASN A 185 -8.07 18.90 20.13
CA ASN A 185 -9.40 19.05 20.69
C ASN A 185 -10.06 17.69 20.98
N GLY A 186 -9.61 16.63 20.31
CA GLY A 186 -10.15 15.28 20.42
C GLY A 186 -11.54 15.13 19.77
N PRO A 187 -12.01 13.88 19.63
CA PRO A 187 -13.37 13.60 19.19
C PRO A 187 -14.40 14.16 20.19
N GLU A 188 -15.56 14.59 19.67
CA GLU A 188 -16.68 14.97 20.52
C GLU A 188 -17.08 13.77 21.37
N GLN A 189 -17.00 13.91 22.70
CA GLN A 189 -17.47 12.91 23.63
C GLN A 189 -19.00 12.96 23.63
N LEU A 190 -19.63 12.09 22.84
CA LEU A 190 -21.04 11.77 23.03
C LEU A 190 -21.19 11.09 24.40
N ASP A 191 -22.31 11.29 25.07
CA ASP A 191 -22.65 10.74 26.40
C ASP A 191 -22.83 9.19 26.38
N ASP A 192 -21.96 8.47 25.67
CA ASP A 192 -21.87 7.02 25.68
C ASP A 192 -20.88 6.61 26.77
N GLU A 193 -21.40 6.03 27.87
CA GLU A 193 -20.64 5.65 29.06
C GLU A 193 -19.51 4.63 28.78
N ASP A 194 -19.55 3.98 27.61
CA ASP A 194 -18.58 2.98 27.15
C ASP A 194 -17.46 3.55 26.25
N MET A 195 -17.48 4.83 25.90
CA MET A 195 -16.39 5.42 25.09
C MET A 195 -15.15 5.72 25.95
N PRO A 196 -13.95 5.26 25.55
CA PRO A 196 -12.74 5.54 26.29
C PRO A 196 -12.46 7.05 26.33
N LEU A 197 -12.23 7.57 27.53
CA LEU A 197 -11.85 8.97 27.76
C LEU A 197 -10.53 9.29 27.06
N MET A 198 -10.61 9.96 25.92
CA MET A 198 -9.44 10.44 25.21
C MET A 198 -8.87 11.68 25.90
N THR A 199 -7.64 11.57 26.41
CA THR A 199 -6.89 12.71 26.94
C THR A 199 -6.54 13.69 25.83
N LYS A 200 -6.67 14.99 26.10
CA LYS A 200 -6.24 16.04 25.16
C LYS A 200 -4.77 15.86 24.82
N LEU A 201 -4.47 15.71 23.54
CA LEU A 201 -3.10 15.60 23.05
C LEU A 201 -2.41 16.97 23.11
N SER A 202 -1.12 16.94 23.44
CA SER A 202 -0.22 18.07 23.22
C SER A 202 0.03 18.31 21.72
N PHE A 203 0.71 19.40 21.39
CA PHE A 203 1.13 19.66 20.01
C PHE A 203 2.06 18.55 19.52
N ASP A 204 3.08 18.22 20.29
CA ASP A 204 4.10 17.22 19.95
C ASP A 204 3.49 15.82 19.79
N GLU A 205 2.55 15.43 20.65
CA GLU A 205 1.85 14.14 20.52
C GLU A 205 0.96 14.08 19.27
N SER A 206 0.33 15.19 18.90
CA SER A 206 -0.50 15.26 17.70
C SER A 206 0.36 15.19 16.43
N GLU A 207 1.52 15.85 16.44
CA GLU A 207 2.49 15.80 15.35
C GLU A 207 3.06 14.38 15.18
N LEU A 208 3.49 13.74 16.27
CA LEU A 208 3.98 12.36 16.23
C LEU A 208 2.91 11.38 15.73
N PHE A 209 1.65 11.58 16.12
CA PHE A 209 0.56 10.74 15.65
C PHE A 209 0.31 10.90 14.14
N LEU A 210 0.33 12.12 13.61
CA LEU A 210 0.19 12.36 12.17
C LEU A 210 1.36 11.80 11.36
N GLN A 211 2.59 11.94 11.87
CA GLN A 211 3.78 11.34 11.27
C GLN A 211 3.71 9.82 11.25
N ASP A 212 3.14 9.21 12.30
CA ASP A 212 2.90 7.76 12.31
C ASP A 212 1.87 7.36 11.25
N LEU A 213 0.76 8.10 11.13
CA LEU A 213 -0.22 7.82 10.08
C LEU A 213 0.35 7.98 8.67
N GLU A 214 1.20 8.97 8.44
CA GLU A 214 1.93 9.15 7.17
C GLU A 214 2.89 7.98 6.90
N LEU A 215 3.71 7.60 7.90
CA LEU A 215 4.66 6.49 7.77
C LEU A 215 3.97 5.16 7.44
N TYR A 216 2.75 4.95 7.92
CA TYR A 216 1.96 3.76 7.67
C TYR A 216 0.97 3.92 6.50
N GLY A 217 1.15 4.95 5.67
CA GLY A 217 0.44 5.14 4.40
C GLY A 217 -1.04 5.48 4.53
N TRP A 218 -1.50 5.94 5.70
CA TRP A 218 -2.87 6.44 5.86
C TRP A 218 -3.06 7.84 5.29
N LEU A 219 -2.03 8.67 5.43
CA LEU A 219 -2.03 10.08 5.11
C LEU A 219 -0.81 10.42 4.28
N GLU A 220 -0.84 11.59 3.65
CA GLU A 220 0.34 12.20 3.07
C GLU A 220 0.45 13.65 3.48
N LEU A 221 1.68 14.15 3.65
CA LEU A 221 1.91 15.57 3.87
C LEU A 221 2.29 16.24 2.55
N TYR A 222 1.39 17.05 2.00
CA TYR A 222 1.61 17.77 0.75
C TYR A 222 1.31 19.27 0.90
N ASN A 223 2.30 20.13 0.66
CA ASN A 223 2.17 21.60 0.69
C ASN A 223 1.39 22.12 1.93
N ASP A 224 1.82 21.71 3.14
CA ASP A 224 1.14 22.03 4.41
C ASP A 224 -0.34 21.59 4.46
N SER A 225 -0.72 20.58 3.68
CA SER A 225 -2.06 19.97 3.67
C SER A 225 -1.98 18.44 3.77
N ILE A 226 -3.02 17.84 4.32
CA ILE A 226 -3.10 16.42 4.65
C ILE A 226 -4.30 15.80 3.92
N PRO A 227 -4.10 15.16 2.75
CA PRO A 227 -5.04 14.21 2.17
C PRO A 227 -4.90 12.81 2.77
N MET A 228 -5.82 11.91 2.40
CA MET A 228 -5.65 10.46 2.57
C MET A 228 -4.57 9.96 1.61
N GLY A 229 -3.72 9.03 2.04
CA GLY A 229 -2.83 8.28 1.15
C GLY A 229 -3.59 7.26 0.30
N PRO A 230 -3.01 6.76 -0.80
CA PRO A 230 -1.69 7.05 -1.38
C PRO A 230 -1.80 8.04 -2.55
N SER A 231 -1.04 9.13 -2.54
CA SER A 231 -0.75 9.97 -3.69
C SER A 231 0.74 9.83 -4.08
N PRO A 232 1.07 9.85 -5.38
CA PRO A 232 2.25 9.16 -5.87
C PRO A 232 3.55 9.95 -5.75
N ARG A 233 3.58 11.09 -5.05
CA ARG A 233 4.78 11.94 -5.00
C ARG A 233 5.76 11.60 -3.88
N ALA A 234 5.38 10.80 -2.89
CA ALA A 234 6.24 10.52 -1.74
C ALA A 234 7.27 9.39 -1.99
N LEU A 235 7.03 8.50 -2.96
CA LEU A 235 7.96 7.39 -3.26
C LEU A 235 9.16 7.80 -4.10
N ASP A 236 9.08 8.89 -4.87
CA ASP A 236 10.21 9.45 -5.62
C ASP A 236 11.26 10.13 -4.73
N ALA A 237 10.98 10.33 -3.44
CA ALA A 237 11.89 10.99 -2.50
C ALA A 237 12.72 10.02 -1.63
N LYS A 238 12.51 8.70 -1.75
CA LYS A 238 13.14 7.70 -0.86
C LYS A 238 13.73 6.45 -1.54
N ILE A 239 13.97 6.47 -2.85
CA ILE A 239 14.83 5.49 -3.54
C ILE A 239 15.99 6.20 -4.22
#